data_AF-A0AAD2CJA5-F1
#
_entry.id   AF-A0AAD2CJA5-F1
#
_cell.length_a   1.000
_cell.length_b   1.000
_cell.length_c   1.000
_cell.angle_alpha   90.00
_cell.angle_beta   90.00
_cell.angle_gamma   90.00
#
_symmetry.space_group_name_H-M   'P 1'
#
loop_
_entity.id
_entity.type
_entity.pdbx_description
1 polymer ?
#
loop_
_entity_poly.entity_id
_entity_poly.type
_entity_poly.pdbx_seq_one_letter_code
_entity_poly.pdbx_strand_id
1 'polypeptide(L)'
;MGSATVLPGEDVSDIVKHLLKGNPRLGIGLRKENNSVISTIAGNLQYRSDIVFVNQNTRRYRPSVEDRVIAVVEERVAGDGAGGDVYRVNIGGPHPALLSNLSFEGATKRNKPMLASVLM
;
A
#
# COMPACT_ATOMS: atom_id res chain seq x y z
N MET A 1 22.09 8.68 15.86
CA MET A 1 21.11 9.79 15.71
C MET A 1 19.75 9.22 16.04
N GLY A 2 19.12 9.70 17.11
CA GLY A 2 17.96 9.06 17.74
C GLY A 2 16.72 9.09 16.85
N SER A 3 15.90 8.03 16.90
CA SER A 3 14.59 8.03 16.26
C SER A 3 13.69 9.03 16.98
N ALA A 4 13.13 9.99 16.25
CA ALA A 4 12.13 10.90 16.79
C ALA A 4 10.77 10.17 16.84
N THR A 5 10.22 9.99 18.04
CA THR A 5 8.85 9.49 18.19
C THR A 5 7.89 10.66 17.99
N VAL A 6 6.87 10.45 17.16
CA VAL A 6 5.88 11.46 16.79
C VAL A 6 4.49 10.98 17.16
N LEU A 7 3.61 11.92 17.48
CA LEU A 7 2.20 11.66 17.77
C LEU A 7 1.29 12.19 16.65
N PRO A 8 0.07 11.65 16.49
CA PRO A 8 -0.90 12.20 15.56
C PRO A 8 -1.23 13.66 15.91
N GLY A 9 -1.24 14.53 14.90
CA GLY A 9 -1.49 15.96 15.02
C GLY A 9 -0.24 16.82 15.25
N GLU A 10 0.92 16.21 15.46
CA GLU A 10 2.18 16.93 15.67
C GLU A 10 2.72 17.52 14.36
N ASP A 11 3.14 18.79 14.38
CA ASP A 11 3.85 19.43 13.27
C ASP A 11 5.32 19.00 13.29
N VAL A 12 5.71 18.23 12.27
CA VAL A 12 7.06 17.67 12.13
C VAL A 12 7.87 18.36 11.03
N SER A 13 7.43 19.52 10.55
CA SER A 13 8.05 20.24 9.42
C SER A 13 9.53 20.50 9.62
N ASP A 14 9.92 20.94 10.81
CA ASP A 14 11.31 21.29 11.10
C ASP A 14 12.17 20.03 11.21
N ILE A 15 11.63 18.96 11.81
CA ILE A 15 12.31 17.66 11.89
C ILE A 15 12.54 17.11 10.48
N VAL A 16 11.55 17.16 9.60
CA VAL A 16 11.64 16.72 8.21
C VAL A 16 12.72 17.51 7.44
N LYS A 17 12.75 18.84 7.59
CA LYS A 17 13.79 19.70 6.97
C LYS A 17 15.20 19.41 7.50
N HIS A 18 15.33 19.04 8.77
CA HIS A 18 16.61 18.64 9.36
C HIS A 18 17.07 17.25 8.89
N LEU A 19 16.14 16.32 8.66
CA LEU A 19 16.45 14.97 8.20
C LEU A 19 16.86 14.92 6.73
N LEU A 20 16.15 15.62 5.85
CA LEU A 20 16.42 15.65 4.41
C LEU A 20 16.46 17.08 3.88
N LYS A 21 17.57 17.43 3.23
CA LYS A 21 17.71 18.71 2.52
C LYS A 21 16.87 18.68 1.24
N GLY A 22 16.10 19.75 1.00
CA GLY A 22 15.29 19.93 -0.22
C GLY A 22 13.81 19.60 0.00
N ASN A 23 13.15 19.10 -1.04
CA ASN A 23 11.74 18.72 -1.01
C ASN A 23 11.59 17.19 -0.94
N PRO A 24 11.62 16.59 0.26
CA PRO A 24 11.45 15.15 0.39
C PRO A 24 10.03 14.72 0.03
N ARG A 25 9.89 13.49 -0.46
CA ARG A 25 8.60 12.83 -0.65
C ARG A 25 8.06 12.40 0.71
N LEU A 26 6.78 12.65 0.94
CA LEU A 26 6.10 12.25 2.18
C LEU A 26 5.50 10.85 1.97
N GLY A 27 5.96 9.91 2.77
CA GLY A 27 5.45 8.55 2.83
C GLY A 27 4.36 8.37 3.87
N ILE A 28 4.14 7.13 4.28
CA ILE A 28 3.08 6.75 5.21
C ILE A 28 3.18 7.52 6.52
N GLY A 29 2.02 7.93 7.04
CA GLY A 29 1.92 8.58 8.33
C GLY A 29 2.19 10.07 8.33
N LEU A 30 2.60 10.65 7.21
CA LEU A 30 2.78 12.10 7.06
C LEU A 30 1.78 12.67 6.07
N ARG A 31 1.31 13.88 6.34
CA ARG A 31 0.42 14.63 5.46
C ARG A 31 0.94 16.06 5.33
N LYS A 32 0.98 16.57 4.10
CA LYS A 32 1.20 17.99 3.88
C LYS A 32 -0.12 18.73 4.07
N GLU A 33 -0.13 19.71 4.95
CA GLU A 33 -1.25 20.60 5.18
C GLU A 33 -0.75 22.04 5.08
N ASN A 34 -1.21 22.77 4.06
CA ASN A 34 -0.71 24.09 3.70
C ASN A 34 0.84 24.07 3.52
N ASN A 35 1.55 24.71 4.46
CA ASN A 35 3.00 24.81 4.50
C ASN A 35 3.64 23.98 5.63
N SER A 36 2.85 23.16 6.32
CA SER A 36 3.29 22.28 7.40
C SER A 36 3.19 20.81 6.98
N VAL A 37 4.01 19.97 7.62
CA VAL A 37 3.95 18.52 7.55
C VAL A 37 3.46 18.01 8.89
N ILE A 38 2.28 17.39 8.89
CA ILE A 38 1.63 16.92 10.10
C ILE A 38 1.71 15.39 10.14
N SER A 39 2.04 14.85 11.31
CA SER A 39 1.94 13.42 11.55
C SER A 39 0.49 12.99 11.72
N THR A 40 0.09 11.91 11.06
CA THR A 40 -1.27 11.34 11.12
C THR A 40 -1.34 10.07 11.97
N ILE A 41 -0.19 9.54 12.39
CA ILE A 41 -0.09 8.29 13.15
C ILE A 41 0.99 8.42 14.23
N ALA A 42 0.88 7.62 15.29
CA ALA A 42 1.95 7.49 16.27
C ALA A 42 3.03 6.54 15.74
N GLY A 43 4.30 6.87 15.99
CA GLY A 43 5.40 5.99 15.64
C GLY A 43 6.74 6.69 15.61
N ASN A 44 7.72 6.05 14.96
CA ASN A 44 9.06 6.60 14.84
C ASN A 44 9.25 7.20 13.44
N LEU A 45 9.59 8.47 13.38
CA LEU A 45 9.93 9.14 12.14
C LEU A 45 11.24 8.57 11.60
N GLN A 46 11.20 8.11 10.35
CA GLN A 46 12.33 7.50 9.65
C GLN A 46 12.40 8.07 8.22
N TYR A 47 13.56 7.92 7.59
CA TYR A 47 13.72 8.26 6.18
C TYR A 47 14.47 7.16 5.45
N ARG A 48 14.17 7.02 4.16
CA ARG A 48 14.89 6.14 3.24
C ARG A 48 15.00 6.87 1.91
N SER A 49 16.23 7.06 1.43
CA SER A 49 16.50 7.87 0.24
C SER A 49 15.90 9.28 0.38
N ASP A 50 14.98 9.68 -0.49
CA ASP A 50 14.29 10.96 -0.51
C ASP A 50 12.89 10.90 0.13
N ILE A 51 12.52 9.79 0.78
CA ILE A 51 11.19 9.58 1.37
C ILE A 51 11.29 9.63 2.89
N VAL A 52 10.47 10.46 3.54
CA VAL A 52 10.26 10.45 5.01
C VAL A 52 8.95 9.79 5.33
N PHE A 53 8.93 8.90 6.31
CA PHE A 53 7.73 8.16 6.72
C PHE A 53 7.74 7.89 8.22
N VAL A 54 6.57 7.64 8.78
CA VAL A 54 6.43 7.21 10.17
C VAL A 54 6.36 5.69 10.20
N ASN A 55 7.36 5.07 10.81
CA ASN A 55 7.40 3.64 11.05
C ASN A 55 6.49 3.30 12.24
N GLN A 56 5.52 2.43 12.00
CA GLN A 56 4.52 1.98 12.97
C GLN A 56 4.53 0.46 13.02
N ASN A 57 4.41 -0.10 14.22
CA ASN A 57 4.25 -1.55 14.37
C ASN A 57 2.77 -1.94 14.16
N THR A 58 2.37 -2.16 12.91
CA THR A 58 1.02 -2.62 12.56
C THR A 58 1.03 -4.09 12.16
N ARG A 59 0.05 -4.85 12.66
CA ARG A 59 -0.18 -6.24 12.23
C ARG A 59 -1.05 -6.35 10.98
N ARG A 60 -1.78 -5.29 10.64
CA ARG A 60 -2.68 -5.28 9.47
C ARG A 60 -1.93 -4.73 8.26
N TYR A 61 -1.95 -5.48 7.17
CA TYR A 61 -1.39 -5.05 5.89
C TYR A 61 -2.21 -3.89 5.31
N ARG A 62 -1.52 -2.87 4.77
CA ARG A 62 -2.11 -1.75 4.05
C ARG A 62 -1.64 -1.83 2.59
N PRO A 63 -2.54 -2.15 1.64
CA PRO A 63 -2.16 -2.31 0.24
C PRO A 63 -1.48 -1.07 -0.31
N SER A 64 -0.31 -1.25 -0.91
CA SER A 64 0.46 -0.21 -1.59
C SER A 64 0.92 -0.72 -2.95
N VAL A 65 1.14 0.21 -3.89
CA VAL A 65 1.63 -0.14 -5.23
C VAL A 65 3.06 -0.68 -5.12
N GLU A 66 3.42 -1.63 -5.99
CA GLU A 66 4.71 -2.34 -6.01
C GLU A 66 4.97 -3.31 -4.84
N ASP A 67 4.02 -3.50 -3.92
CA ASP A 67 4.15 -4.51 -2.89
C ASP A 67 3.94 -5.93 -3.45
N ARG A 68 4.86 -6.83 -3.08
CA ARG A 68 4.72 -8.27 -3.37
C ARG A 68 3.95 -8.93 -2.25
N VAL A 69 2.79 -9.51 -2.57
CA VAL A 69 1.88 -10.12 -1.60
C VAL A 69 1.54 -11.56 -1.98
N ILE A 70 1.17 -12.34 -0.98
CA ILE A 70 0.57 -13.67 -1.17
C ILE A 70 -0.94 -13.50 -1.04
N ALA A 71 -1.69 -14.06 -1.98
CA ALA A 71 -3.13 -13.95 -2.03
C ALA A 71 -3.80 -15.34 -2.09
N VAL A 72 -4.99 -15.46 -1.50
CA VAL A 72 -5.85 -16.64 -1.61
C VAL A 72 -7.01 -16.31 -2.54
N VAL A 73 -7.25 -17.16 -3.54
CA VAL A 73 -8.40 -16.99 -4.44
C VAL A 73 -9.67 -17.44 -3.72
N GLU A 74 -10.57 -16.51 -3.43
CA GLU A 74 -11.84 -16.78 -2.75
C GLU A 74 -12.93 -17.12 -3.76
N GLU A 75 -13.06 -16.32 -4.81
CA GLU A 75 -14.17 -16.43 -5.75
C GLU A 75 -13.73 -16.04 -7.16
N ARG A 76 -14.31 -16.70 -8.17
CA ARG A 76 -14.25 -16.23 -9.56
C ARG A 76 -15.52 -15.47 -9.87
N VAL A 77 -15.40 -14.17 -10.06
CA VAL A 77 -16.49 -13.27 -10.44
C VAL A 77 -16.53 -13.12 -11.96
N ALA A 78 -17.72 -13.20 -12.55
CA ALA A 78 -17.90 -13.04 -13.99
C ALA A 78 -17.88 -11.55 -14.39
N GLY A 79 -17.10 -11.21 -15.42
CA GLY A 79 -17.17 -9.97 -16.20
C GLY A 79 -16.55 -8.72 -15.57
N ASP A 80 -15.41 -8.27 -16.10
CA ASP A 80 -14.86 -6.91 -15.91
C ASP A 80 -15.48 -5.84 -16.84
N GLY A 81 -16.50 -6.22 -17.64
CA GLY A 81 -17.09 -5.38 -18.68
C GLY A 81 -16.24 -5.25 -19.96
N ALA A 82 -15.01 -5.75 -19.98
CA ALA A 82 -14.08 -5.74 -21.12
C ALA A 82 -13.91 -7.13 -21.78
N GLY A 83 -14.67 -8.12 -21.31
CA GLY A 83 -14.67 -9.51 -21.79
C GLY A 83 -13.68 -10.43 -21.05
N GLY A 84 -13.13 -9.96 -19.93
CA GLY A 84 -12.33 -10.73 -18.98
C GLY A 84 -13.15 -11.24 -17.79
N ASP A 85 -12.62 -12.25 -17.10
CA ASP A 85 -13.15 -12.72 -15.81
C ASP A 85 -12.24 -12.17 -14.71
N VAL A 86 -12.80 -11.93 -13.52
CA VAL A 86 -12.04 -11.34 -12.40
C VAL A 86 -12.05 -12.32 -11.24
N TYR A 87 -10.89 -12.54 -10.64
CA TYR A 87 -10.77 -13.28 -9.39
C TYR A 87 -10.83 -12.32 -8.22
N ARG A 88 -11.71 -12.60 -7.28
CA ARG A 88 -11.70 -11.97 -5.95
C ARG A 88 -10.69 -12.70 -5.09
N VAL A 89 -9.69 -11.98 -4.61
CA VAL A 89 -8.57 -12.55 -3.87
C VAL A 89 -8.39 -11.88 -2.51
N ASN A 90 -8.10 -12.67 -1.50
CA ASN A 90 -7.79 -12.19 -0.16
C ASN A 90 -6.29 -11.97 -0.01
N ILE A 91 -5.89 -10.74 0.28
CA ILE A 91 -4.48 -10.32 0.46
C ILE A 91 -4.13 -10.01 1.92
N GLY A 92 -4.99 -10.38 2.89
CA GLY A 92 -4.80 -10.01 4.30
C GLY A 92 -4.92 -8.51 4.58
N GLY A 93 -5.46 -7.75 3.61
CA GLY A 93 -5.71 -6.31 3.70
C GLY A 93 -7.07 -5.99 4.32
N PRO A 94 -7.47 -4.71 4.30
CA PRO A 94 -8.77 -4.31 4.82
C PRO A 94 -9.95 -4.74 3.96
N HIS A 95 -9.72 -4.91 2.67
CA HIS A 95 -10.70 -5.32 1.67
C HIS A 95 -10.05 -6.36 0.75
N PRO A 96 -10.82 -7.29 0.16
CA PRO A 96 -10.31 -8.18 -0.86
C PRO A 96 -9.87 -7.38 -2.09
N ALA A 97 -8.90 -7.92 -2.81
CA ALA A 97 -8.42 -7.38 -4.07
C ALA A 97 -9.07 -8.09 -5.26
N LEU A 98 -8.93 -7.46 -6.43
CA LEU A 98 -9.39 -7.99 -7.70
C LEU A 98 -8.18 -8.31 -8.56
N LEU A 99 -8.18 -9.49 -9.17
CA LEU A 99 -7.14 -9.96 -10.06
C LEU A 99 -7.76 -10.35 -11.40
N SER A 100 -7.46 -9.59 -12.46
CA SER A 100 -7.94 -9.91 -13.79
C SER A 100 -7.29 -11.19 -14.32
N ASN A 101 -8.07 -12.04 -14.98
CA ASN A 101 -7.54 -13.21 -15.67
C ASN A 101 -6.59 -12.86 -16.83
N LEU A 102 -6.58 -11.61 -17.31
CA LEU A 102 -5.67 -11.13 -18.35
C LEU A 102 -4.34 -10.59 -17.79
N SER A 103 -4.20 -10.45 -16.47
CA SER A 103 -2.97 -9.94 -15.82
C SER A 103 -1.87 -10.98 -15.67
N PHE A 104 -2.04 -12.16 -16.26
CA PHE A 104 -1.04 -13.23 -16.24
C PHE A 104 -0.21 -13.22 -17.51
N GLU A 105 1.03 -13.66 -17.39
CA GLU A 105 1.90 -13.84 -18.54
C GLU A 105 1.28 -14.80 -19.56
N GLY A 106 1.21 -14.38 -20.83
CA GLY A 106 0.61 -15.17 -21.91
C GLY A 106 -0.93 -15.27 -21.89
N ALA A 107 -1.62 -14.54 -21.02
CA ALA A 107 -3.07 -14.54 -20.97
C ALA A 107 -3.69 -13.77 -22.15
N THR A 108 -4.71 -14.36 -22.76
CA THR A 108 -5.53 -13.72 -23.80
C THR A 108 -7.00 -14.06 -23.59
N LYS A 109 -7.92 -13.38 -24.30
CA LYS A 109 -9.36 -13.70 -24.21
C LYS A 109 -9.70 -15.17 -24.52
N ARG A 110 -8.86 -15.83 -25.33
CA ARG A 110 -8.99 -17.25 -25.71
C ARG A 110 -8.19 -18.18 -24.80
N ASN A 111 -7.08 -17.71 -24.24
CA ASN A 111 -6.20 -18.45 -23.33
C ASN A 111 -6.27 -17.84 -21.93
N LYS A 112 -7.19 -18.34 -21.11
CA LYS A 112 -7.44 -17.83 -19.75
C LYS A 112 -6.76 -18.73 -18.71
N PRO A 113 -6.06 -18.18 -17.71
CA PRO A 113 -5.49 -18.96 -16.62
C PRO A 113 -6.60 -19.62 -15.79
N MET A 114 -6.36 -20.85 -15.35
CA MET A 114 -7.28 -21.62 -14.50
C MET A 114 -6.76 -21.61 -13.06
N LEU A 115 -7.28 -20.69 -12.25
CA LEU A 115 -7.03 -20.67 -10.81
C LEU A 115 -8.19 -21.38 -10.10
N ALA A 116 -7.86 -22.28 -9.16
CA ALA A 116 -8.85 -22.90 -8.29
C ALA A 116 -9.20 -21.92 -7.15
N SER A 117 -10.49 -21.74 -6.89
CA SER A 117 -10.96 -21.10 -5.66
C SER A 117 -10.87 -22.10 -4.52
N VAL A 118 -10.38 -21.66 -3.36
CA VAL A 118 -10.46 -22.48 -2.15
C VAL A 118 -11.89 -22.35 -1.63
N LEU A 119 -12.65 -23.45 -1.58
CA LEU A 119 -13.86 -23.50 -0.76
C LEU A 119 -13.40 -23.46 0.70
N MET A 120 -13.60 -22.33 1.36
CA MET A 120 -13.59 -22.24 2.82
C MET A 120 -15.01 -22.26 3.35
#